data_AF-A0A536CTN2-F1
#
_entry.id   AF-A0A536CTN2-F1
#
_cell.length_a   1.000
_cell.length_b   1.000
_cell.length_c   1.000
_cell.angle_alpha   90.00
_cell.angle_beta   90.00
_cell.angle_gamma   90.00
#
_symmetry.space_group_name_H-M   'P 1'
#
loop_
_entity.id
_entity.type
_entity.pdbx_description
1 polymer ?
#
loop_
_entity_poly.entity_id
_entity_poly.type
_entity_poly.pdbx_seq_one_letter_code
_entity_poly.pdbx_strand_id
1 'polypeptide(L)'
;LVKKSNDTIKEAADLGAKTVCAQRGSTSEQNITKANPAAKVLLLDSYPACLLALQQGQADAVSTDETILFGLVKVDPNTKIVGKPFSDEPYGIGVKKNQNGDRQGFVPFVNTWLAGMIKDGTWGKLYEKHITPVSGDKKTSPKG
;
A
#
# COMPACT_ATOMS: atom_id res chain seq x y z
N LEU A 1 -6.01 -2.30 -6.82
CA LEU A 1 -6.02 -1.55 -8.10
C LEU A 1 -6.69 -2.36 -9.18
N VAL A 2 -7.55 -1.75 -9.99
CA VAL A 2 -8.12 -2.36 -11.20
C VAL A 2 -8.13 -1.34 -12.34
N LYS A 3 -8.35 -1.79 -13.58
CA LYS A 3 -8.63 -0.86 -14.70
C LYS A 3 -9.88 -0.04 -14.39
N LYS A 4 -9.91 1.23 -14.79
CA LYS A 4 -11.03 2.14 -14.54
C LYS A 4 -12.33 1.66 -15.18
N SER A 5 -12.24 0.97 -16.32
CA SER A 5 -13.34 0.30 -17.02
C SER A 5 -13.80 -1.02 -16.38
N ASN A 6 -13.11 -1.55 -15.37
CA ASN A 6 -13.54 -2.75 -14.67
C ASN A 6 -14.56 -2.37 -13.59
N ASP A 7 -15.79 -2.84 -13.75
CA ASP A 7 -16.90 -2.61 -12.81
C ASP A 7 -17.35 -3.90 -12.09
N THR A 8 -16.62 -5.00 -12.31
CA THR A 8 -16.93 -6.31 -11.73
C THR A 8 -16.16 -6.59 -10.45
N ILE A 9 -14.94 -6.07 -10.31
CA ILE A 9 -14.14 -6.21 -9.10
C ILE A 9 -14.32 -4.94 -8.26
N LYS A 10 -15.09 -5.02 -7.18
CA LYS A 10 -15.40 -3.90 -6.27
C LYS A 10 -14.79 -4.11 -4.90
N GLU A 11 -14.53 -5.35 -4.50
CA GLU A 11 -13.85 -5.70 -3.25
C GLU A 11 -13.05 -7.00 -3.37
N ALA A 12 -12.31 -7.37 -2.32
CA ALA A 12 -11.46 -8.56 -2.33
C ALA A 12 -12.26 -9.87 -2.54
N ALA A 13 -13.53 -9.92 -2.09
CA ALA A 13 -14.39 -11.08 -2.30
C ALA A 13 -14.71 -11.33 -3.78
N ASP A 14 -14.76 -10.28 -4.60
CA ASP A 14 -15.07 -10.37 -6.05
C ASP A 14 -13.92 -10.96 -6.87
N LEU A 15 -12.73 -11.13 -6.26
CA LEU A 15 -11.57 -11.64 -6.96
C LEU A 15 -11.77 -13.07 -7.46
N GLY A 16 -12.53 -13.93 -6.76
CA GLY A 16 -12.80 -15.30 -7.19
C GLY A 16 -11.55 -15.99 -7.79
N ALA A 17 -11.64 -16.50 -9.03
CA ALA A 17 -10.53 -17.11 -9.75
C ALA A 17 -9.68 -16.15 -10.63
N LYS A 18 -9.81 -14.83 -10.42
CA LYS A 18 -9.11 -13.77 -11.15
C LYS A 18 -7.62 -13.75 -10.82
N THR A 19 -6.84 -13.15 -11.71
CA THR A 19 -5.39 -12.99 -11.52
C THR A 19 -5.08 -11.67 -10.83
N VAL A 20 -4.39 -11.73 -9.70
CA VAL A 20 -3.98 -10.57 -8.90
C VAL A 20 -2.47 -10.49 -8.87
N CYS A 21 -1.92 -9.37 -9.32
CA CYS A 21 -0.47 -9.15 -9.26
C CYS A 21 -0.05 -8.57 -7.90
N ALA A 22 1.04 -9.09 -7.36
CA ALA A 22 1.72 -8.58 -6.18
C ALA A 22 3.25 -8.62 -6.39
N GLN A 23 3.98 -7.81 -5.62
CA GLN A 23 5.43 -7.91 -5.58
C GLN A 23 5.85 -9.18 -4.82
N ARG A 24 6.76 -9.95 -5.39
CA ARG A 24 7.33 -11.15 -4.76
C ARG A 24 7.96 -10.82 -3.40
N GLY A 25 7.62 -11.60 -2.38
CA GLY A 25 8.12 -11.44 -1.02
C GLY A 25 7.47 -10.30 -0.23
N SER A 26 6.44 -9.64 -0.78
CA SER A 26 5.67 -8.62 -0.05
C SER A 26 4.68 -9.26 0.94
N THR A 27 4.23 -8.48 1.92
CA THR A 27 3.08 -8.85 2.77
C THR A 27 1.81 -9.07 1.94
N SER A 28 1.64 -8.27 0.87
CA SER A 28 0.51 -8.34 -0.04
C SER A 28 0.34 -9.73 -0.67
N GLU A 29 1.43 -10.40 -1.06
CA GLU A 29 1.42 -11.78 -1.57
C GLU A 29 0.66 -12.73 -0.63
N GLN A 30 0.92 -12.62 0.67
CA GLN A 30 0.25 -13.44 1.69
C GLN A 30 -1.17 -12.94 1.99
N ASN A 31 -1.35 -11.61 2.06
CA ASN A 31 -2.63 -11.00 2.43
C ASN A 31 -3.72 -11.26 1.39
N ILE A 32 -3.39 -11.25 0.10
CA ILE A 32 -4.35 -11.59 -0.98
C ILE A 32 -4.84 -13.03 -0.83
N THR A 33 -3.92 -13.96 -0.61
CA THR A 33 -4.25 -15.39 -0.47
C THR A 33 -5.14 -15.64 0.75
N LYS A 34 -4.93 -14.90 1.85
CA LYS A 34 -5.79 -14.95 3.04
C LYS A 34 -7.17 -14.33 2.79
N ALA A 35 -7.21 -13.19 2.11
CA ALA A 35 -8.45 -12.46 1.84
C ALA A 35 -9.31 -13.15 0.78
N ASN A 36 -8.69 -13.78 -0.22
CA ASN A 36 -9.36 -14.56 -1.25
C ASN A 36 -8.51 -15.76 -1.69
N PRO A 37 -8.70 -16.94 -1.07
CA PRO A 37 -7.93 -18.15 -1.39
C PRO A 37 -8.12 -18.68 -2.82
N ALA A 38 -9.18 -18.25 -3.53
CA ALA A 38 -9.44 -18.68 -4.90
C ALA A 38 -8.65 -17.85 -5.93
N ALA A 39 -8.13 -16.68 -5.54
CA ALA A 39 -7.44 -15.77 -6.44
C ALA A 39 -6.09 -16.35 -6.90
N LYS A 40 -5.75 -16.14 -8.17
CA LYS A 40 -4.46 -16.55 -8.73
C LYS A 40 -3.46 -15.43 -8.50
N VAL A 41 -2.39 -15.69 -7.76
CA VAL A 41 -1.38 -14.66 -7.48
C VAL A 41 -0.29 -14.68 -8.55
N LEU A 42 -0.14 -13.57 -9.28
CA LEU A 42 0.97 -13.32 -10.20
C LEU A 42 2.06 -12.55 -9.45
N LEU A 43 3.24 -13.16 -9.31
CA LEU A 43 4.36 -12.57 -8.57
C LEU A 43 5.40 -11.97 -9.50
N LEU A 44 5.56 -10.65 -9.44
CA LEU A 44 6.58 -9.90 -10.18
C LEU A 44 7.54 -9.20 -9.24
N ASP A 45 8.68 -8.73 -9.77
CA ASP A 45 9.74 -8.13 -8.95
C ASP A 45 9.48 -6.68 -8.51
N SER A 46 8.47 -6.01 -9.09
CA SER A 46 8.13 -4.63 -8.76
C SER A 46 6.67 -4.27 -9.04
N TYR A 47 6.15 -3.26 -8.34
CA TYR A 47 4.80 -2.73 -8.59
C TYR A 47 4.62 -2.05 -9.96
N PRO A 48 5.61 -1.33 -10.52
CA PRO A 48 5.54 -0.89 -11.92
C PRO A 48 5.37 -2.07 -12.91
N ALA A 49 6.03 -3.21 -12.67
CA ALA A 49 5.81 -4.40 -13.49
C ALA A 49 4.39 -4.95 -13.32
N CYS A 50 3.83 -4.93 -12.10
CA CYS A 50 2.42 -5.27 -11.88
C CYS A 50 1.44 -4.31 -12.58
N LEU A 51 1.73 -3.01 -12.59
CA LEU A 51 0.92 -2.04 -13.32
C LEU A 51 0.94 -2.32 -14.83
N LEU A 52 2.10 -2.65 -15.40
CA LEU A 52 2.22 -3.05 -16.80
C LEU A 52 1.45 -4.34 -17.09
N ALA A 53 1.56 -5.36 -16.23
CA ALA A 53 0.80 -6.60 -16.35
C ALA A 53 -0.72 -6.36 -16.32
N LEU A 54 -1.19 -5.45 -15.45
CA LEU A 54 -2.58 -5.00 -15.43
C LEU A 54 -2.96 -4.36 -16.77
N GLN A 55 -2.18 -3.40 -17.27
CA GLN A 55 -2.43 -2.73 -18.56
C GLN A 55 -2.55 -3.74 -19.72
N GLN A 56 -1.62 -4.69 -19.79
CA GLN A 56 -1.57 -5.74 -20.79
C GLN A 56 -2.64 -6.83 -20.63
N GLY A 57 -3.42 -6.81 -19.54
CA GLY A 57 -4.46 -7.80 -19.27
C GLY A 57 -3.92 -9.16 -18.79
N GLN A 58 -2.66 -9.21 -18.36
CA GLN A 58 -2.06 -10.38 -17.72
C GLN A 58 -2.53 -10.53 -16.26
N ALA A 59 -2.91 -9.42 -15.62
CA ALA A 59 -3.55 -9.38 -14.32
C ALA A 59 -4.89 -8.64 -14.40
N ASP A 60 -5.87 -9.08 -13.62
CA ASP A 60 -7.17 -8.43 -13.46
C ASP A 60 -7.13 -7.32 -12.39
N ALA A 61 -6.23 -7.47 -11.40
CA ALA A 61 -6.03 -6.53 -10.32
C ALA A 61 -4.55 -6.47 -9.88
N VAL A 62 -4.15 -5.37 -9.23
CA VAL A 62 -2.90 -5.27 -8.46
C VAL A 62 -3.25 -5.04 -7.00
N SER A 63 -2.59 -5.76 -6.09
CA SER A 63 -2.77 -5.60 -4.65
C SER A 63 -1.45 -5.25 -3.98
N THR A 64 -1.53 -4.27 -3.07
CA THR A 64 -0.45 -3.76 -2.22
C THR A 64 -1.06 -2.75 -1.25
N ASP A 65 -0.22 -2.10 -0.45
CA ASP A 65 -0.66 -1.06 0.46
C ASP A 65 -1.24 0.16 -0.27
N GLU A 66 -2.10 0.86 0.45
CA GLU A 66 -2.88 1.98 -0.06
C GLU A 66 -1.99 3.10 -0.64
N THR A 67 -0.83 3.36 -0.01
CA THR A 67 0.06 4.46 -0.43
C THR A 67 0.77 4.16 -1.75
N ILE A 68 1.20 2.92 -1.96
CA ILE A 68 1.76 2.47 -3.24
C ILE A 68 0.67 2.51 -4.31
N LEU A 69 -0.54 2.05 -4.00
CA LEU A 69 -1.68 2.11 -4.92
C LEU A 69 -1.95 3.55 -5.39
N PHE A 70 -1.90 4.53 -4.49
CA PHE A 70 -2.03 5.94 -4.87
C PHE A 70 -0.94 6.41 -5.83
N GLY A 71 0.31 5.98 -5.62
CA GLY A 71 1.41 6.23 -6.54
C GLY A 71 1.14 5.65 -7.93
N LEU A 72 0.64 4.41 -7.99
CA LEU A 72 0.31 3.75 -9.26
C LEU A 72 -0.83 4.45 -10.01
N VAL A 73 -1.86 4.95 -9.31
CA VAL A 73 -2.95 5.74 -9.93
C VAL A 73 -2.41 7.03 -10.55
N LYS A 74 -1.43 7.69 -9.91
CA LYS A 74 -0.78 8.88 -10.50
C LYS A 74 -0.01 8.54 -11.78
N VAL A 75 0.60 7.37 -11.84
CA VAL A 75 1.34 6.89 -13.02
C VAL A 75 0.37 6.49 -14.14
N ASP A 76 -0.74 5.82 -13.82
CA ASP A 76 -1.77 5.45 -14.79
C ASP A 76 -3.19 5.86 -14.32
N PRO A 77 -3.66 7.04 -14.77
CA PRO A 77 -5.00 7.54 -14.47
C PRO A 77 -6.16 6.70 -15.04
N ASN A 78 -5.87 5.69 -15.87
CA ASN A 78 -6.85 4.70 -16.34
C ASN A 78 -7.05 3.55 -15.37
N THR A 79 -6.55 3.67 -14.14
CA THR A 79 -6.79 2.74 -13.05
C THR A 79 -7.60 3.38 -11.93
N LYS A 80 -8.20 2.54 -11.09
CA LYS A 80 -8.92 2.96 -9.88
C LYS A 80 -8.63 2.01 -8.72
N ILE A 81 -8.67 2.55 -7.51
CA ILE A 81 -8.63 1.77 -6.27
C ILE A 81 -10.07 1.41 -5.91
N VAL A 82 -10.28 0.16 -5.50
CA VAL A 82 -11.59 -0.40 -5.15
C VAL A 82 -11.46 -1.18 -3.85
N GLY A 83 -12.58 -1.37 -3.18
CA GLY A 83 -12.67 -2.16 -1.96
C GLY A 83 -12.22 -1.40 -0.71
N LYS A 84 -12.42 -2.05 0.43
CA LYS A 84 -11.85 -1.64 1.71
C LYS A 84 -10.51 -2.32 1.93
N PRO A 85 -9.60 -1.75 2.75
CA PRO A 85 -8.41 -2.46 3.21
C PRO A 85 -8.80 -3.80 3.86
N PHE A 86 -8.09 -4.87 3.51
CA PHE A 86 -8.28 -6.23 4.07
C PHE A 86 -7.09 -6.68 4.93
N SER A 87 -6.10 -5.79 5.13
CA SER A 87 -4.99 -5.96 6.06
C SER A 87 -4.59 -4.61 6.62
N ASP A 88 -4.15 -4.59 7.87
CA ASP A 88 -3.46 -3.44 8.44
C ASP A 88 -1.99 -3.48 8.01
N GLU A 89 -1.52 -2.39 7.40
CA GLU A 89 -0.14 -2.25 6.95
C GLU A 89 0.49 -1.02 7.62
N PRO A 90 0.79 -1.10 8.93
CA PRO A 90 1.41 0.00 9.65
C PRO A 90 2.83 0.23 9.14
N TYR A 91 3.08 1.43 8.64
CA TYR A 91 4.39 1.82 8.15
C TYR A 91 5.31 2.25 9.31
N GLY A 92 6.52 1.71 9.31
CA GLY A 92 7.57 2.04 10.27
C GLY A 92 8.88 2.40 9.57
N ILE A 93 9.71 3.20 10.25
CA ILE A 93 11.07 3.49 9.79
C ILE A 93 11.97 2.32 10.20
N GLY A 94 12.41 1.53 9.21
CA GLY A 94 13.35 0.44 9.42
C GLY A 94 14.73 0.95 9.82
N VAL A 95 15.26 0.48 10.95
CA VAL A 95 16.60 0.83 11.44
C VAL A 95 17.43 -0.42 11.69
N LYS A 96 18.76 -0.33 11.56
CA LYS A 96 19.64 -1.44 11.92
C LYS A 96 19.45 -1.77 13.40
N LYS A 97 19.41 -3.06 13.73
CA LYS A 97 19.38 -3.54 15.11
C LYS A 97 20.58 -2.99 15.88
N ASN A 98 20.35 -2.55 17.11
CA ASN A 98 21.41 -2.21 18.05
C ASN A 98 22.21 -3.47 18.35
N GLN A 99 23.48 -3.47 18.00
CA GLN A 99 24.40 -4.56 18.29
C GLN A 99 25.52 -3.97 19.13
N ASN A 100 25.67 -4.48 20.36
CA ASN A 100 26.71 -4.03 21.31
C ASN A 100 26.61 -2.56 21.73
N GLY A 101 25.43 -1.94 21.66
CA GLY A 101 25.21 -0.57 22.13
C GLY A 101 25.50 0.53 21.10
N ASP A 102 25.97 0.19 19.90
CA ASP A 102 26.38 1.14 18.85
C ASP A 102 25.28 2.12 18.41
N ARG A 103 24.01 1.76 18.66
CA ARG A 103 22.81 2.53 18.27
C ARG A 103 21.84 2.69 19.42
N GLN A 104 22.33 2.59 20.66
CA GLN A 104 21.49 2.84 21.83
C GLN A 104 20.89 4.26 21.73
N GLY A 105 19.58 4.37 21.92
CA GLY A 105 18.87 5.65 21.85
C GLY A 105 18.39 6.05 20.44
N PHE A 106 18.81 5.40 19.36
CA PHE A 106 18.38 5.80 18.01
C PHE A 106 16.88 5.56 17.76
N VAL A 107 16.34 4.40 18.17
CA VAL A 107 14.90 4.14 18.10
C VAL A 107 14.10 5.15 18.95
N PRO A 108 14.44 5.39 20.24
CA PRO A 108 13.81 6.45 21.03
C PRO A 108 13.86 7.84 20.38
N PHE A 109 14.99 8.20 19.77
CA PHE A 109 15.14 9.46 19.05
C PHE A 109 14.16 9.56 17.87
N VAL A 110 14.12 8.55 17.00
CA VAL A 110 13.20 8.51 15.84
C VAL A 110 11.74 8.58 16.31
N ASN A 111 11.38 7.84 17.35
CA ASN A 111 10.03 7.87 17.91
C ASN A 111 9.67 9.25 18.48
N THR A 112 10.60 9.90 19.20
CA THR A 112 10.39 11.24 19.75
C THR A 112 10.22 12.28 18.64
N TRP A 113 11.04 12.18 17.60
CA TRP A 113 10.96 13.05 16.43
C TRP A 113 9.61 12.89 15.70
N LEU A 114 9.16 11.65 15.45
CA LEU A 114 7.85 11.37 14.86
C LEU A 114 6.70 11.91 15.74
N ALA A 115 6.77 11.71 17.06
CA ALA A 115 5.78 12.25 17.99
C ALA A 115 5.73 13.78 17.96
N GLY A 116 6.89 14.45 17.82
CA GLY A 116 6.98 15.89 17.62
C GLY A 116 6.26 16.34 16.35
N MET A 117 6.53 15.69 15.22
CA MET A 117 5.88 16.00 13.92
C MET A 117 4.36 15.76 13.93
N ILE A 118 3.89 14.80 14.72
CA ILE A 118 2.45 14.58 14.89
C ILE A 118 1.87 15.71 15.73
N LYS A 119 2.52 16.06 16.84
CA LYS A 119 2.07 17.09 17.78
C LYS A 119 2.04 18.49 17.15
N ASP A 120 3.02 18.83 16.33
CA ASP A 120 3.11 20.15 15.68
C ASP A 120 2.31 20.27 14.37
N GLY A 121 1.63 19.19 13.97
CA GLY A 121 0.79 19.12 12.77
C GLY A 121 1.56 18.96 11.46
N THR A 122 2.89 18.83 11.48
CA THR A 122 3.69 18.59 10.28
C THR A 122 3.26 17.32 9.56
N TRP A 123 2.94 16.25 10.31
CA TRP A 123 2.44 15.00 9.73
C TRP A 123 1.16 15.24 8.90
N GLY A 124 0.19 15.96 9.46
CA GLY A 124 -1.08 16.27 8.78
C GLY A 124 -0.87 17.08 7.50
N LYS A 125 0.02 18.08 7.52
CA LYS A 125 0.38 18.88 6.33
C LYS A 125 1.03 18.03 5.24
N LEU A 126 1.89 17.09 5.60
CA LEU A 126 2.49 16.15 4.64
C LEU A 126 1.44 15.21 4.06
N TYR A 127 0.51 14.72 4.89
CA TYR A 127 -0.61 13.89 4.43
C TYR A 127 -1.49 14.64 3.43
N GLU A 128 -1.88 15.88 3.76
CA GLU A 128 -2.66 16.75 2.89
C GLU A 128 -1.96 17.02 1.56
N LYS A 129 -0.65 17.25 1.58
CA LYS A 129 0.12 17.53 0.37
C LYS A 129 0.27 16.31 -0.54
N HIS A 130 0.47 15.12 0.02
CA HIS A 130 0.93 13.96 -0.75
C HIS A 130 -0.13 12.88 -0.97
N ILE A 131 -1.03 12.69 -0.01
CA ILE A 131 -1.99 11.57 0.04
C ILE A 131 -3.42 12.04 -0.23
N THR A 132 -3.88 13.13 0.39
CA THR A 132 -5.26 13.64 0.18
C THR A 132 -5.65 13.83 -1.30
N PRO A 133 -4.78 14.31 -2.22
CA PRO A 133 -5.16 14.50 -3.63
C PRO A 133 -5.52 13.20 -4.38
N VAL A 134 -5.13 12.05 -3.83
CA VAL A 134 -5.31 10.73 -4.45
C VAL A 134 -6.23 9.80 -3.67
N SER A 135 -6.28 9.97 -2.35
CA SER A 135 -7.19 9.21 -1.49
C SER A 135 -8.57 9.85 -1.37
N GLY A 136 -8.67 11.18 -1.42
CA GLY A 136 -9.84 11.92 -0.94
C GLY A 136 -9.96 11.98 0.59
N ASP A 137 -9.14 11.23 1.31
CA ASP A 137 -9.08 11.22 2.78
C ASP A 137 -8.43 12.49 3.32
N LYS A 138 -8.95 12.97 4.44
CA LYS A 138 -8.33 14.04 5.25
C LYS A 138 -7.97 13.47 6.62
N LYS A 139 -6.68 13.35 6.90
CA LYS A 139 -6.16 12.89 8.19
C LYS A 139 -5.22 13.94 8.77
N THR A 140 -5.36 14.19 10.07
CA THR A 140 -4.50 15.11 10.83
C THR A 140 -3.49 14.37 11.70
N SER A 141 -3.68 13.06 11.93
CA SER A 141 -2.77 12.18 12.66
C SER A 141 -2.80 10.75 12.08
N PRO A 142 -1.74 9.94 12.28
CA PRO A 142 -1.77 8.52 11.93
C PRO A 142 -2.79 7.76 12.80
N LYS A 143 -3.25 6.60 12.33
CA LYS A 143 -4.03 5.67 13.16
C LYS A 143 -3.14 5.16 14.29
N GLY A 144 -3.66 5.26 15.52
CA GLY A 144 -3.01 4.75 16.74
C GLY A 144 -3.19 3.25 16.91
#